data_AF-A0A7V4QEM8-F1
#
_entry.id   AF-A0A7V4QEM8-F1
#
_cell.length_a   1.000
_cell.length_b   1.000
_cell.length_c   1.000
_cell.angle_alpha   90.00
_cell.angle_beta   90.00
_cell.angle_gamma   90.00
#
_symmetry.space_group_name_H-M   'P 1'
#
loop_
_entity.id
_entity.type
_entity.pdbx_description
1 polymer ?
#
loop_
_entity_poly.entity_id
_entity_poly.type
_entity_poly.pdbx_seq_one_letter_code
_entity_poly.pdbx_strand_id
1 'polypeptide(L)'
;MTLLKNDIVALNLDSPINIKRNLQEIIDQINAKNGLSILAHPTYLIKPYPCNKLRRLNNFLGIEIYNPGKIPWPESTHIWDFLLSYKYGEKIWGFASDDMHDLKRDAGRAWIVVMAKDKKIPDILEALKKGSFYSSTGPSIEEIFSDSNHIGIRINKPSKILFIGFRHKILKVSFGKETVYSLRPEDKYIRIEIRDFESKKKAWTQPIFVQGGKIIYSPYSEKRKWLKGCIHIHTDLNGGKNNLNEVIEWYKRYGYDFLAITEHNFITHPKNLVNI
;
A
#
# COMPACT_ATOMS: atom_id res chain seq x y z
N MET A 1 -16.41 -0.50 3.47
CA MET A 1 -14.98 -0.53 3.87
C MET A 1 -14.93 -0.59 5.39
N THR A 2 -13.99 -1.32 5.99
CA THR A 2 -13.91 -1.51 7.45
C THR A 2 -12.52 -2.01 7.87
N LEU A 3 -12.07 -1.71 9.08
CA LEU A 3 -10.95 -2.38 9.74
C LEU A 3 -11.49 -3.46 10.68
N LEU A 4 -11.22 -4.72 10.40
CA LEU A 4 -11.78 -5.83 11.16
C LEU A 4 -10.94 -6.18 12.39
N LYS A 5 -11.57 -6.88 13.34
CA LYS A 5 -10.90 -7.59 14.43
C LYS A 5 -9.80 -8.45 13.80
N ASN A 6 -8.58 -8.28 14.32
CA ASN A 6 -7.32 -8.76 13.72
C ASN A 6 -6.61 -7.78 12.77
N ASP A 7 -6.93 -6.49 12.81
CA ASP A 7 -6.11 -5.47 12.16
C ASP A 7 -6.01 -5.74 10.65
N ILE A 8 -7.16 -6.00 10.02
CA ILE A 8 -7.28 -6.22 8.56
C ILE A 8 -8.11 -5.08 7.99
N VAL A 9 -7.51 -4.29 7.11
CA VAL A 9 -8.24 -3.35 6.28
C VAL A 9 -8.95 -4.14 5.19
N ALA A 10 -10.29 -4.11 5.23
CA ALA A 10 -11.16 -4.74 4.25
C ALA A 10 -11.86 -3.68 3.38
N LEU A 11 -11.51 -3.67 2.10
CA LEU A 11 -12.11 -2.77 1.11
C LEU A 11 -13.18 -3.50 0.30
N ASN A 12 -14.13 -2.74 -0.26
CA ASN A 12 -15.19 -3.24 -1.13
C ASN A 12 -16.06 -4.37 -0.52
N LEU A 13 -16.42 -4.23 0.76
CA LEU A 13 -17.45 -5.06 1.39
C LEU A 13 -18.81 -4.36 1.36
N ASP A 14 -19.83 -5.10 0.96
CA ASP A 14 -21.23 -4.66 0.90
C ASP A 14 -22.10 -5.24 2.03
N SER A 15 -21.56 -6.18 2.81
CA SER A 15 -22.29 -6.92 3.83
C SER A 15 -21.35 -7.45 4.91
N PRO A 16 -21.80 -7.58 6.18
CA PRO A 16 -20.98 -8.05 7.28
C PRO A 16 -20.37 -9.43 7.06
N ILE A 17 -19.24 -9.69 7.72
CA ILE A 17 -18.59 -11.00 7.75
C ILE A 17 -18.38 -11.46 9.19
N ASN A 18 -18.16 -12.75 9.39
CA ASN A 18 -17.93 -13.31 10.72
C ASN A 18 -16.47 -13.11 11.16
N ILE A 19 -16.25 -12.11 12.01
CA ILE A 19 -14.94 -11.72 12.56
C ILE A 19 -14.48 -12.55 13.76
N LYS A 20 -15.28 -13.51 14.23
CA LYS A 20 -14.88 -14.45 15.33
C LYS A 20 -14.07 -15.63 14.81
N ARG A 21 -13.92 -15.74 13.49
CA ARG A 21 -13.18 -16.78 12.78
C ARG A 21 -11.67 -16.55 12.83
N ASN A 22 -10.90 -17.55 12.40
CA ASN A 22 -9.45 -17.38 12.32
C ASN A 22 -9.07 -16.44 11.15
N LEU A 23 -7.83 -15.97 11.13
CA LEU A 23 -7.38 -14.95 10.18
C LEU A 23 -7.53 -15.38 8.71
N GLN A 24 -7.24 -16.63 8.37
CA GLN A 24 -7.39 -17.13 7.00
C GLN A 24 -8.87 -17.16 6.57
N GLU A 25 -9.76 -17.65 7.44
CA GLU A 25 -11.20 -17.67 7.18
C GLU A 25 -11.79 -16.26 7.03
N ILE A 26 -11.21 -15.25 7.69
CA ILE A 26 -11.59 -13.85 7.50
C ILE A 26 -11.16 -13.37 6.10
N ILE A 27 -9.91 -13.65 5.69
CA ILE A 27 -9.42 -13.33 4.34
C ILE A 27 -10.29 -13.99 3.27
N ASP A 28 -10.62 -15.27 3.43
CA ASP A 28 -11.43 -16.02 2.49
C ASP A 28 -12.86 -15.45 2.37
N GLN A 29 -13.46 -15.04 3.49
CA GLN A 29 -14.77 -14.35 3.48
C GLN A 29 -14.73 -13.00 2.75
N ILE A 30 -13.65 -12.22 2.92
CA ILE A 30 -13.48 -10.94 2.21
C ILE A 30 -13.38 -11.20 0.70
N ASN A 31 -12.56 -12.16 0.30
CA ASN A 31 -12.35 -12.52 -1.11
C ASN A 31 -13.62 -13.07 -1.77
N ALA A 32 -14.40 -13.90 -1.06
CA ALA A 32 -15.67 -14.43 -1.54
C ALA A 32 -16.70 -13.32 -1.86
N LYS A 33 -16.52 -12.13 -1.28
CA LYS A 33 -17.34 -10.94 -1.54
C LYS A 33 -16.68 -9.96 -2.52
N ASN A 34 -15.66 -10.38 -3.27
CA ASN A 34 -14.84 -9.52 -4.14
C ASN A 34 -14.19 -8.33 -3.41
N GLY A 35 -14.03 -8.45 -2.09
CA GLY A 35 -13.34 -7.48 -1.26
C GLY A 35 -11.82 -7.59 -1.39
N LEU A 36 -11.11 -6.61 -0.83
CA LEU A 36 -9.64 -6.61 -0.77
C LEU A 36 -9.22 -6.68 0.70
N SER A 37 -8.40 -7.66 1.04
CA SER A 37 -7.87 -7.82 2.41
C SER A 37 -6.41 -7.36 2.48
N ILE A 38 -6.14 -6.37 3.32
CA ILE A 38 -4.81 -5.83 3.57
C ILE A 38 -4.51 -5.98 5.07
N LEU A 39 -3.37 -6.59 5.41
CA LEU A 39 -2.97 -6.76 6.81
C LEU A 39 -2.37 -5.45 7.33
N ALA A 40 -3.00 -4.84 8.32
CA ALA A 40 -2.57 -3.58 8.88
C ALA A 40 -1.35 -3.75 9.80
N HIS A 41 -0.48 -2.75 9.75
CA HIS A 41 0.70 -2.55 10.61
C HIS A 41 1.29 -3.82 11.27
N PRO A 42 1.89 -4.76 10.49
CA PRO A 42 2.40 -6.05 11.00
C PRO A 42 3.45 -5.95 12.12
N THR A 43 4.18 -4.84 12.19
CA THR A 43 5.19 -4.54 13.22
C THR A 43 4.62 -3.87 14.47
N TYR A 44 3.30 -3.74 14.59
CA TYR A 44 2.69 -3.12 15.76
C TYR A 44 3.10 -3.84 17.05
N LEU A 45 3.74 -3.10 17.96
CA LEU A 45 4.47 -3.66 19.11
C LEU A 45 3.56 -4.44 20.09
N ILE A 46 2.30 -4.05 20.21
CA ILE A 46 1.35 -4.72 21.13
C ILE A 46 0.87 -6.06 20.54
N LYS A 47 0.78 -6.14 19.21
CA LYS A 47 0.24 -7.31 18.52
C LYS A 47 0.96 -7.54 17.18
N PRO A 48 2.23 -7.96 17.23
CA PRO A 48 3.00 -8.14 16.02
C PRO A 48 2.49 -9.37 15.25
N TYR A 49 2.63 -9.31 13.93
CA TYR A 49 2.44 -10.42 13.02
C TYR A 49 3.80 -11.02 12.66
N PRO A 50 4.24 -12.07 13.37
CA PRO A 50 5.53 -12.69 13.06
C PRO A 50 5.49 -13.35 11.67
N CYS A 51 6.63 -13.34 10.98
CA CYS A 51 6.80 -13.90 9.64
C CYS A 51 6.30 -15.36 9.52
N ASN A 52 6.43 -16.17 10.57
CA ASN A 52 5.97 -17.56 10.60
C ASN A 52 4.44 -17.71 10.53
N LYS A 53 3.68 -16.73 11.01
CA LYS A 53 2.23 -16.66 10.92
C LYS A 53 1.82 -16.17 9.54
N LEU A 54 2.42 -15.06 9.09
CA LEU A 54 2.11 -14.44 7.80
C LEU A 54 2.38 -15.37 6.61
N ARG A 55 3.48 -16.14 6.64
CA ARG A 55 3.81 -17.08 5.55
C ARG A 55 2.78 -18.19 5.34
N ARG A 56 1.94 -18.47 6.35
CA ARG A 56 0.88 -19.50 6.28
C ARG A 56 -0.44 -18.95 5.76
N LEU A 57 -0.58 -17.63 5.68
CA LEU A 57 -1.76 -16.99 5.10
C LEU A 57 -1.66 -17.01 3.59
N ASN A 58 -2.79 -17.14 2.91
CA ASN A 58 -2.90 -17.15 1.47
C ASN A 58 -3.97 -16.15 1.02
N ASN A 59 -3.86 -15.70 -0.23
CA ASN A 59 -4.87 -14.88 -0.91
C ASN A 59 -5.18 -13.53 -0.25
N PHE A 60 -4.28 -12.97 0.55
CA PHE A 60 -4.38 -11.57 0.96
C PHE A 60 -3.72 -10.67 -0.08
N LEU A 61 -4.24 -9.45 -0.27
CA LEU A 61 -3.74 -8.53 -1.29
C LEU A 61 -2.36 -7.97 -0.94
N GLY A 62 -2.12 -7.71 0.33
CA GLY A 62 -0.88 -7.07 0.77
C GLY A 62 -0.84 -6.76 2.25
N ILE A 63 0.19 -6.02 2.64
CA ILE A 63 0.42 -5.58 4.02
C ILE A 63 0.70 -4.08 4.06
N GLU A 64 0.37 -3.43 5.16
CA GLU A 64 0.91 -2.09 5.42
C GLU A 64 2.40 -2.19 5.76
N ILE A 65 3.24 -1.62 4.90
CA ILE A 65 4.69 -1.54 5.08
C ILE A 65 5.10 -0.31 5.89
N TYR A 66 4.23 0.72 5.89
CA TYR A 66 4.38 1.90 6.71
C TYR A 66 3.03 2.27 7.29
N ASN A 67 3.00 2.33 8.62
CA ASN A 67 1.91 2.91 9.38
C ASN A 67 2.58 3.78 10.44
N PRO A 68 2.23 5.08 10.52
CA PRO A 68 2.94 6.02 11.36
C PRO A 68 2.75 5.79 12.87
N GLY A 69 1.66 5.12 13.27
CA GLY A 69 1.32 4.83 14.66
C GLY A 69 1.20 6.07 15.58
N LYS A 70 0.68 5.83 16.79
CA LYS A 70 0.80 6.80 17.90
C LYS A 70 2.20 6.78 18.51
N ILE A 71 2.81 5.59 18.57
CA ILE A 71 4.18 5.37 19.02
C ILE A 71 4.98 4.97 17.79
N PRO A 72 6.10 5.62 17.47
CA PRO A 72 6.94 5.21 16.35
C PRO A 72 7.36 3.75 16.48
N TRP A 73 6.99 2.92 15.51
CA TRP A 73 7.43 1.53 15.41
C TRP A 73 8.15 1.29 14.07
N PRO A 74 8.93 0.21 13.95
CA PRO A 74 9.68 -0.07 12.73
C PRO A 74 8.78 -0.25 11.51
N GLU A 75 9.28 0.18 10.36
CA GLU A 75 8.67 -0.12 9.06
C GLU A 75 8.60 -1.64 8.84
N SER A 76 7.52 -2.11 8.21
CA SER A 76 7.28 -3.53 7.89
C SER A 76 7.90 -3.95 6.55
N THR A 77 8.80 -3.15 5.96
CA THR A 77 9.45 -3.46 4.66
C THR A 77 10.24 -4.77 4.69
N HIS A 78 10.88 -5.10 5.81
CA HIS A 78 11.59 -6.36 6.00
C HIS A 78 10.64 -7.58 5.99
N ILE A 79 9.44 -7.44 6.56
CA ILE A 79 8.38 -8.46 6.51
C ILE A 79 7.89 -8.61 5.06
N TRP A 80 7.72 -7.49 4.36
CA TRP A 80 7.31 -7.50 2.96
C TRP A 80 8.33 -8.24 2.08
N ASP A 81 9.62 -7.93 2.20
CA ASP A 81 10.67 -8.63 1.44
C ASP A 81 10.76 -10.12 1.79
N PHE A 82 10.55 -10.46 3.07
CA PHE A 82 10.43 -11.85 3.48
C PHE A 82 9.27 -12.55 2.77
N LEU A 83 8.07 -11.94 2.73
CA LEU A 83 6.90 -12.53 2.08
C LEU A 83 7.09 -12.64 0.56
N LEU A 84 7.59 -11.58 -0.11
CA LEU A 84 7.89 -11.59 -1.54
C LEU A 84 8.89 -12.70 -1.92
N SER A 85 9.85 -12.97 -1.02
CA SER A 85 10.87 -14.00 -1.27
C SER A 85 10.37 -15.41 -0.93
N TYR A 86 9.65 -15.56 0.18
CA TYR A 86 9.15 -16.85 0.65
C TYR A 86 7.99 -17.37 -0.22
N LYS A 87 7.13 -16.46 -0.66
CA LYS A 87 5.97 -16.71 -1.53
C LYS A 87 6.27 -16.26 -2.97
N TYR A 88 7.49 -16.49 -3.45
CA TYR A 88 7.88 -16.07 -4.80
C TYR A 88 6.88 -16.55 -5.85
N GLY A 89 6.39 -15.61 -6.67
CA GLY A 89 5.32 -15.83 -7.64
C GLY A 89 3.95 -15.28 -7.19
N GLU A 90 3.73 -15.16 -5.89
CA GLU A 90 2.57 -14.45 -5.34
C GLU A 90 2.76 -12.93 -5.43
N LYS A 91 1.66 -12.24 -5.71
CA LYS A 91 1.61 -10.78 -5.82
C LYS A 91 1.12 -10.20 -4.48
N ILE A 92 2.06 -9.84 -3.63
CA ILE A 92 1.79 -9.26 -2.31
C ILE A 92 2.21 -7.80 -2.32
N TRP A 93 1.25 -6.89 -2.18
CA TRP A 93 1.51 -5.45 -2.28
C TRP A 93 1.88 -4.80 -0.94
N GLY A 94 2.68 -3.73 -1.00
CA GLY A 94 3.10 -2.95 0.15
C GLY A 94 2.37 -1.61 0.21
N PHE A 95 1.50 -1.44 1.20
CA PHE A 95 0.67 -0.24 1.41
C PHE A 95 1.27 0.70 2.45
N ALA A 96 0.95 1.98 2.33
CA ALA A 96 1.22 2.97 3.38
C ALA A 96 -0.04 3.83 3.58
N SER A 97 -0.42 4.00 4.84
CA SER A 97 -1.62 4.74 5.22
C SER A 97 -1.42 5.46 6.54
N ASP A 98 -2.24 6.47 6.79
CA ASP A 98 -2.17 7.27 8.01
C ASP A 98 -2.61 6.50 9.26
N ASP A 99 -3.60 5.59 9.13
CA ASP A 99 -4.34 5.04 10.28
C ASP A 99 -4.88 6.17 11.17
N MET A 100 -5.53 7.10 10.48
CA MET A 100 -5.93 8.39 11.01
C MET A 100 -7.05 8.22 12.03
N HIS A 101 -6.81 8.65 13.27
CA HIS A 101 -7.84 8.73 14.33
C HIS A 101 -8.10 10.17 14.77
N ASP A 102 -7.16 11.08 14.52
CA ASP A 102 -7.24 12.50 14.87
C ASP A 102 -6.58 13.33 13.76
N LEU A 103 -7.36 14.17 13.07
CA LEU A 103 -6.88 14.98 11.94
C LEU A 103 -5.68 15.85 12.30
N LYS A 104 -5.61 16.34 13.55
CA LYS A 104 -4.52 17.22 13.99
C LYS A 104 -3.19 16.49 14.15
N ARG A 105 -3.24 15.19 14.47
CA ARG A 105 -2.07 14.40 14.84
C ARG A 105 -1.64 13.41 13.75
N ASP A 106 -2.60 12.77 13.11
CA ASP A 106 -2.35 11.53 12.35
C ASP A 106 -2.40 11.74 10.84
N ALA A 107 -3.15 12.73 10.35
CA ALA A 107 -3.43 12.90 8.93
C ALA A 107 -2.21 13.37 8.12
N GLY A 108 -2.04 12.84 6.90
CA GLY A 108 -1.01 13.29 5.95
C GLY A 108 0.41 12.83 6.26
N ARG A 109 0.55 11.74 7.02
CA ARG A 109 1.82 11.11 7.38
C ARG A 109 2.22 10.02 6.37
N ALA A 110 1.25 9.36 5.74
CA ALA A 110 1.47 8.29 4.77
C ALA A 110 0.28 8.09 3.82
N TRP A 111 0.55 7.72 2.57
CA TRP A 111 -0.47 7.55 1.54
C TRP A 111 0.00 6.61 0.43
N ILE A 112 -0.95 6.27 -0.46
CA ILE A 112 -0.67 5.64 -1.74
C ILE A 112 -0.97 6.63 -2.87
N VAL A 113 -0.32 6.41 -4.02
CA VAL A 113 -0.61 7.12 -5.26
C VAL A 113 -0.85 6.07 -6.33
N VAL A 114 -2.11 5.92 -6.74
CA VAL A 114 -2.56 4.89 -7.67
C VAL A 114 -2.53 5.40 -9.10
N MET A 115 -2.17 4.52 -10.01
CA MET A 115 -2.27 4.74 -11.44
C MET A 115 -3.59 4.16 -11.91
N ALA A 116 -4.59 5.01 -12.14
CA ALA A 116 -5.94 4.58 -12.50
C ALA A 116 -6.53 5.44 -13.63
N LYS A 117 -7.52 4.88 -14.34
CA LYS A 117 -8.18 5.55 -15.46
C LYS A 117 -8.96 6.79 -15.02
N ASP A 118 -9.65 6.69 -13.89
CA ASP A 118 -10.48 7.74 -13.30
C ASP A 118 -10.52 7.57 -11.77
N LYS A 119 -11.04 8.56 -11.06
CA LYS A 119 -11.24 8.54 -9.59
C LYS A 119 -12.46 7.73 -9.14
N LYS A 120 -13.06 6.92 -10.03
CA LYS A 120 -14.22 6.10 -9.72
C LYS A 120 -13.81 4.85 -8.94
N ILE A 121 -14.66 4.42 -8.01
CA ILE A 121 -14.39 3.27 -7.14
C ILE A 121 -13.91 2.02 -7.91
N PRO A 122 -14.54 1.59 -9.02
CA PRO A 122 -14.07 0.41 -9.75
C PRO A 122 -12.64 0.56 -10.30
N ASP A 123 -12.30 1.73 -10.84
CA ASP A 123 -10.97 2.01 -11.40
C ASP A 123 -9.89 2.04 -10.30
N ILE A 124 -10.21 2.60 -9.13
CA ILE A 124 -9.31 2.57 -7.95
C ILE A 124 -9.12 1.13 -7.47
N LEU A 125 -10.21 0.37 -7.29
CA LEU A 125 -10.13 -1.03 -6.83
C LEU A 125 -9.34 -1.91 -7.81
N GLU A 126 -9.48 -1.69 -9.12
CA GLU A 126 -8.69 -2.38 -10.13
C GLU A 126 -7.19 -2.07 -9.99
N ALA A 127 -6.83 -0.79 -9.82
CA ALA A 127 -5.44 -0.38 -9.61
C ALA A 127 -4.84 -1.01 -8.35
N LEU A 128 -5.60 -1.06 -7.25
CA LEU A 128 -5.18 -1.72 -6.01
C LEU A 128 -4.98 -3.24 -6.20
N LYS A 129 -5.91 -3.92 -6.90
CA LYS A 129 -5.80 -5.35 -7.23
C LYS A 129 -4.54 -5.65 -8.03
N LYS A 130 -4.25 -4.83 -9.05
CA LYS A 130 -3.10 -4.98 -9.95
C LYS A 130 -1.77 -4.51 -9.33
N GLY A 131 -1.79 -3.80 -8.21
CA GLY A 131 -0.59 -3.21 -7.62
C GLY A 131 -0.13 -1.96 -8.36
N SER A 132 -0.96 -1.35 -9.20
CA SER A 132 -0.65 -0.18 -10.01
C SER A 132 -0.62 1.09 -9.16
N PHE A 133 0.29 1.16 -8.20
CA PHE A 133 0.45 2.28 -7.28
C PHE A 133 1.85 2.34 -6.67
N TYR A 134 2.18 3.42 -5.98
CA TYR A 134 3.32 3.46 -5.06
C TYR A 134 2.88 3.98 -3.69
N SER A 135 3.61 3.60 -2.65
CA SER A 135 3.40 4.04 -1.28
C SER A 135 4.37 5.18 -0.95
N SER A 136 3.98 6.17 -0.16
CA SER A 136 4.83 7.33 0.15
C SER A 136 4.50 7.96 1.50
N THR A 137 5.52 8.55 2.12
CA THR A 137 5.42 9.48 3.26
C THR A 137 5.82 10.90 2.90
N GLY A 138 6.19 11.14 1.63
CA GLY A 138 6.69 12.43 1.15
C GLY A 138 7.11 12.44 -0.31
N PRO A 139 8.13 11.65 -0.72
CA PRO A 139 8.65 11.68 -2.07
C PRO A 139 7.58 11.41 -3.14
N SER A 140 7.66 12.15 -4.25
CA SER A 140 6.77 11.97 -5.40
C SER A 140 7.52 11.31 -6.54
N ILE A 141 6.86 10.34 -7.17
CA ILE A 141 7.38 9.63 -8.34
C ILE A 141 6.66 10.19 -9.56
N GLU A 142 7.42 10.69 -10.52
CA GLU A 142 6.87 11.23 -11.76
C GLU A 142 6.56 10.09 -12.73
N GLU A 143 7.50 9.16 -12.87
CA GLU A 143 7.36 8.01 -13.77
C GLU A 143 8.09 6.79 -13.21
N ILE A 144 7.45 5.63 -13.36
CA ILE A 144 8.09 4.31 -13.24
C ILE A 144 7.94 3.70 -14.63
N PHE A 145 9.06 3.38 -15.26
CA PHE A 145 9.08 2.90 -16.63
C PHE A 145 9.89 1.64 -16.74
N SER A 146 9.58 0.84 -17.75
CA SER A 146 10.31 -0.39 -18.01
C SER A 146 10.20 -0.80 -19.46
N ASP A 147 11.24 -1.44 -19.96
CA ASP A 147 11.25 -2.15 -21.25
C ASP A 147 11.52 -3.65 -21.02
N SER A 148 11.92 -4.40 -22.05
CA SER A 148 12.18 -5.83 -21.94
C SER A 148 13.24 -6.22 -20.90
N ASN A 149 14.25 -5.37 -20.69
CA ASN A 149 15.44 -5.69 -19.89
C ASN A 149 15.87 -4.55 -18.95
N HIS A 150 15.10 -3.47 -18.85
CA HIS A 150 15.38 -2.35 -17.97
C HIS A 150 14.17 -1.95 -17.13
N ILE A 151 14.45 -1.49 -15.92
CA ILE A 151 13.50 -0.82 -15.03
C ILE A 151 14.09 0.55 -14.68
N GLY A 152 13.32 1.61 -14.85
CA GLY A 152 13.72 2.97 -14.52
C GLY A 152 12.69 3.71 -13.71
N ILE A 153 13.15 4.81 -13.11
CA ILE A 153 12.34 5.68 -12.29
C ILE A 153 12.77 7.13 -12.47
N ARG A 154 11.79 8.04 -12.48
CA ARG A 154 12.00 9.49 -12.41
C ARG A 154 11.22 10.08 -11.23
N ILE A 155 11.86 10.93 -10.45
CA ILE A 155 11.31 11.56 -9.25
C ILE A 155 11.46 13.08 -9.29
N ASN A 156 10.57 13.79 -8.59
CA ASN A 156 10.50 15.24 -8.67
C ASN A 156 11.62 15.98 -7.91
N LYS A 157 12.27 15.32 -6.95
CA LYS A 157 13.33 15.90 -6.09
C LYS A 157 14.53 14.94 -6.01
N PRO A 158 15.78 15.42 -6.15
CA PRO A 158 16.95 14.55 -6.04
C PRO A 158 16.97 13.82 -4.68
N SER A 159 17.15 12.51 -4.71
CA SER A 159 17.07 11.65 -3.53
C SER A 159 18.05 10.48 -3.65
N LYS A 160 18.18 9.68 -2.58
CA LYS A 160 18.82 8.37 -2.66
C LYS A 160 17.79 7.36 -3.19
N ILE A 161 18.17 6.62 -4.23
CA ILE A 161 17.31 5.64 -4.91
C ILE A 161 17.96 4.26 -4.77
N LEU A 162 17.21 3.27 -4.28
CA LEU A 162 17.66 1.90 -4.08
C LEU A 162 16.81 0.95 -4.91
N PHE A 163 17.44 0.17 -5.77
CA PHE A 163 16.81 -1.01 -6.36
C PHE A 163 17.06 -2.19 -5.42
N ILE A 164 15.98 -2.82 -4.98
CA ILE A 164 15.98 -3.90 -3.99
C ILE A 164 15.32 -5.12 -4.64
N GLY A 165 16.00 -6.25 -4.57
CA GLY A 165 15.52 -7.50 -5.13
C GLY A 165 15.36 -8.61 -4.11
N PHE A 166 15.37 -9.84 -4.62
CA PHE A 166 15.15 -11.07 -3.86
C PHE A 166 15.90 -11.10 -2.53
N ARG A 167 15.21 -11.46 -1.45
CA ARG A 167 15.73 -11.53 -0.08
C ARG A 167 16.32 -10.21 0.41
N HIS A 168 15.70 -9.08 0.07
CA HIS A 168 16.13 -7.73 0.44
C HIS A 168 17.53 -7.36 -0.10
N LYS A 169 18.02 -8.02 -1.16
CA LYS A 169 19.33 -7.69 -1.73
C LYS A 169 19.28 -6.30 -2.36
N ILE A 170 20.10 -5.36 -1.88
CA ILE A 170 20.31 -4.08 -2.58
C ILE A 170 21.09 -4.37 -3.86
N LEU A 171 20.46 -4.13 -5.01
CA LEU A 171 21.01 -4.42 -6.33
C LEU A 171 21.76 -3.23 -6.91
N LYS A 172 21.26 -2.02 -6.65
CA LYS A 172 21.86 -0.77 -7.09
C LYS A 172 21.48 0.36 -6.13
N VAL A 173 22.43 1.24 -5.86
CA VAL A 173 22.21 2.53 -5.19
C VAL A 173 22.51 3.64 -6.20
N SER A 174 21.69 4.68 -6.22
CA SER A 174 21.90 5.87 -7.04
C SER A 174 21.50 7.12 -6.27
N PHE A 175 22.01 8.26 -6.70
CA PHE A 175 21.72 9.58 -6.13
C PHE A 175 21.32 10.49 -7.29
N GLY A 176 20.20 11.19 -7.18
CA GLY A 176 19.71 12.06 -8.24
C GLY A 176 18.19 11.96 -8.42
N LYS A 177 17.71 12.40 -9.59
CA LYS A 177 16.29 12.41 -9.96
C LYS A 177 15.86 11.26 -10.85
N GLU A 178 16.82 10.56 -11.46
CA GLU A 178 16.54 9.52 -12.44
C GLU A 178 17.63 8.46 -12.39
N THR A 179 17.24 7.20 -12.56
CA THR A 179 18.17 6.07 -12.64
C THR A 179 17.47 4.87 -13.28
N VAL A 180 18.27 4.04 -13.94
CA VAL A 180 17.84 2.82 -14.62
C VAL A 180 18.63 1.63 -14.10
N TYR A 181 17.98 0.49 -14.01
CA TYR A 181 18.56 -0.80 -13.64
C TYR A 181 18.40 -1.79 -14.79
N SER A 182 19.51 -2.40 -15.20
CA SER A 182 19.52 -3.49 -16.20
C SER A 182 19.30 -4.83 -15.51
N LEU A 183 18.30 -5.58 -15.98
CA LEU A 183 17.92 -6.87 -15.44
C LEU A 183 19.00 -7.92 -15.63
N ARG A 184 19.11 -8.82 -14.66
CA ARG A 184 20.02 -9.97 -14.69
C ARG A 184 19.23 -11.28 -14.68
N PRO A 185 19.78 -12.38 -15.23
CA PRO A 185 19.10 -13.67 -15.28
C PRO A 185 18.58 -14.18 -13.93
N GLU A 186 19.29 -13.89 -12.84
CA GLU A 186 18.96 -14.32 -11.48
C GLU A 186 17.89 -13.47 -10.77
N ASP A 187 17.54 -12.29 -11.32
CA ASP A 187 16.55 -11.41 -10.70
C ASP A 187 15.17 -12.09 -10.65
N LYS A 188 14.46 -11.87 -9.55
CA LYS A 188 13.17 -12.50 -9.23
C LYS A 188 12.05 -11.47 -9.13
N TYR A 189 12.30 -10.43 -8.35
CA TYR A 189 11.52 -9.22 -8.32
C TYR A 189 12.47 -8.06 -8.10
N ILE A 190 12.04 -6.87 -8.51
CA ILE A 190 12.73 -5.62 -8.25
C ILE A 190 11.70 -4.61 -7.78
N ARG A 191 11.94 -4.03 -6.60
CA ARG A 191 11.23 -2.86 -6.11
C ARG A 191 12.21 -1.73 -5.89
N ILE A 192 11.71 -0.52 -5.98
CA ILE A 192 12.48 0.71 -5.83
C ILE A 192 12.04 1.41 -4.55
N GLU A 193 13.03 1.80 -3.74
CA GLU A 193 12.85 2.65 -2.57
C GLU A 193 13.56 3.99 -2.78
N ILE A 194 12.85 5.07 -2.47
CA ILE A 194 13.36 6.44 -2.51
C ILE A 194 13.51 6.93 -1.08
N ARG A 195 14.62 7.60 -0.78
CA ARG A 195 14.86 8.26 0.51
C ARG A 195 15.26 9.71 0.27
N ASP A 196 14.41 10.62 0.71
CA ASP A 196 14.71 12.05 0.66
C ASP A 196 15.87 12.40 1.61
N PHE A 197 16.81 13.21 1.14
CA PHE A 197 18.02 13.52 1.91
C PHE A 197 17.74 14.35 3.16
N GLU A 198 16.79 15.28 3.06
CA GLU A 198 16.50 16.28 4.09
C GLU A 198 15.49 15.76 5.11
N SER A 199 14.29 15.45 4.65
CA SER A 199 13.16 15.03 5.49
C SER A 199 13.25 13.59 5.98
N LYS A 200 14.14 12.78 5.39
CA LYS A 200 14.26 11.31 5.59
C LYS A 200 12.99 10.52 5.24
N LYS A 201 11.97 11.18 4.66
CA LYS A 201 10.75 10.55 4.16
C LYS A 201 11.07 9.64 2.97
N LYS A 202 10.18 8.68 2.74
CA LYS A 202 10.42 7.58 1.80
C LYS A 202 9.23 7.34 0.89
N ALA A 203 9.51 6.75 -0.26
CA ALA A 203 8.50 6.17 -1.13
C ALA A 203 8.95 4.77 -1.60
N TRP A 204 7.99 3.91 -1.87
CA TRP A 204 8.18 2.52 -2.25
C TRP A 204 7.28 2.18 -3.43
N THR A 205 7.89 1.72 -4.50
CA THR A 205 7.18 1.08 -5.61
C THR A 205 6.80 -0.36 -5.23
N GLN A 206 5.72 -0.88 -5.82
CA GLN A 206 5.41 -2.30 -5.87
C GLN A 206 6.46 -3.07 -6.67
N PRO A 207 6.67 -4.36 -6.37
CA PRO A 207 7.64 -5.18 -7.09
C PRO A 207 7.22 -5.38 -8.55
N ILE A 208 8.18 -5.18 -9.44
CA ILE A 208 8.15 -5.65 -10.82
C ILE A 208 8.76 -7.05 -10.82
N PHE A 209 8.04 -8.04 -11.35
CA PHE A 209 8.45 -9.44 -11.31
C PHE A 209 9.25 -9.80 -12.56
N VAL A 210 10.33 -10.54 -12.33
CA VAL A 210 11.37 -10.86 -13.32
C VAL A 210 11.63 -12.37 -13.32
N GLN A 211 11.87 -12.92 -14.50
CA GLN A 211 12.32 -14.29 -14.67
C GLN A 211 13.25 -14.38 -15.88
N GLY A 212 14.45 -14.95 -15.69
CA GLY A 212 15.41 -15.13 -16.78
C GLY A 212 15.85 -13.81 -17.42
N GLY A 213 15.96 -12.74 -16.63
CA GLY A 213 16.37 -11.42 -17.12
C GLY A 213 15.30 -10.66 -17.90
N LYS A 214 14.04 -11.11 -17.85
CA LYS A 214 12.89 -10.46 -18.51
C LYS A 214 11.79 -10.12 -17.52
N ILE A 215 11.10 -9.02 -17.75
CA ILE A 215 9.90 -8.66 -16.99
C ILE A 215 8.78 -9.62 -17.36
N ILE A 216 8.22 -10.31 -16.36
CA ILE A 216 7.04 -11.17 -16.52
C ILE A 216 5.77 -10.48 -16.03
N TYR A 217 5.90 -9.48 -15.17
CA TYR A 217 4.79 -8.65 -14.71
C TYR A 217 5.29 -7.29 -14.23
N SER A 218 4.70 -6.22 -14.75
CA SER A 218 4.90 -4.86 -14.25
C SER A 218 3.55 -4.25 -13.87
N PRO A 219 3.37 -3.80 -12.61
CA PRO A 219 2.19 -3.03 -12.21
C PRO A 219 2.09 -1.67 -12.92
N TYR A 220 3.14 -1.24 -13.63
CA TYR A 220 3.32 0.08 -14.22
C TYR A 220 3.35 0.06 -15.75
N SER A 221 2.80 -1.00 -16.35
CA SER A 221 2.81 -1.20 -17.81
C SER A 221 1.83 -0.30 -18.56
N GLU A 222 0.72 0.08 -17.94
CA GLU A 222 -0.20 1.07 -18.50
C GLU A 222 0.29 2.48 -18.15
N LYS A 223 0.01 3.49 -19.00
CA LYS A 223 0.18 4.90 -18.62
C LYS A 223 -1.18 5.50 -18.32
N ARG A 224 -1.44 5.80 -17.04
CA ARG A 224 -2.67 6.47 -16.57
C ARG A 224 -2.33 7.64 -15.65
N LYS A 225 -3.37 8.31 -15.15
CA LYS A 225 -3.22 9.40 -14.18
C LYS A 225 -2.83 8.85 -12.82
N TRP A 226 -1.94 9.55 -12.15
CA TRP A 226 -1.62 9.34 -10.74
C TRP A 226 -2.67 10.02 -9.87
N LEU A 227 -3.29 9.27 -8.96
CA LEU A 227 -4.31 9.73 -8.03
C LEU A 227 -3.84 9.42 -6.60
N LYS A 228 -3.76 10.44 -5.75
CA LYS A 228 -3.33 10.31 -4.36
C LYS A 228 -4.49 9.86 -3.48
N GLY A 229 -4.28 8.89 -2.61
CA GLY A 229 -5.32 8.45 -1.68
C GLY A 229 -4.78 7.82 -0.41
N CYS A 230 -5.65 7.73 0.59
CA CYS A 230 -5.35 7.07 1.86
C CYS A 230 -6.46 6.07 2.17
N ILE A 231 -6.07 4.86 2.58
CA ILE A 231 -6.98 3.71 2.65
C ILE A 231 -7.21 3.16 4.06
N HIS A 232 -6.69 3.84 5.08
CA HIS A 232 -6.83 3.46 6.48
C HIS A 232 -7.10 4.72 7.31
N ILE A 233 -8.38 4.99 7.53
CA ILE A 233 -8.88 6.24 8.12
C ILE A 233 -10.10 5.89 8.98
N HIS A 234 -10.14 6.44 10.19
CA HIS A 234 -11.26 6.29 11.13
C HIS A 234 -11.88 7.66 11.41
N THR A 235 -13.21 7.68 11.53
CA THR A 235 -14.00 8.88 11.86
C THR A 235 -14.65 8.69 13.24
N ASP A 236 -15.36 9.70 13.71
CA ASP A 236 -16.17 9.62 14.93
C ASP A 236 -17.31 8.59 14.87
N LEU A 237 -17.57 7.99 13.69
CA LEU A 237 -18.49 6.86 13.55
C LEU A 237 -18.05 5.68 14.40
N ASN A 238 -16.77 5.25 14.32
CA ASN A 238 -16.23 4.21 15.18
C ASN A 238 -14.68 4.08 15.12
N GLY A 239 -13.97 4.99 15.79
CA GLY A 239 -12.54 4.86 16.04
C GLY A 239 -11.79 6.18 16.12
N GLY A 240 -12.25 7.19 15.38
CA GLY A 240 -11.66 8.51 15.31
C GLY A 240 -12.34 9.56 16.20
N LYS A 241 -11.82 10.79 16.13
CA LYS A 241 -12.35 11.97 16.84
C LYS A 241 -13.11 12.94 15.95
N ASN A 242 -12.86 12.88 14.64
CA ASN A 242 -13.36 13.85 13.67
C ASN A 242 -14.50 13.26 12.87
N ASN A 243 -15.51 14.07 12.58
CA ASN A 243 -16.63 13.61 11.77
C ASN A 243 -16.22 13.42 10.31
N LEU A 244 -17.02 12.63 9.60
CA LEU A 244 -16.76 12.28 8.21
C LEU A 244 -16.50 13.50 7.30
N ASN A 245 -17.30 14.56 7.43
CA ASN A 245 -17.19 15.73 6.57
C ASN A 245 -15.91 16.51 6.83
N GLU A 246 -15.53 16.69 8.10
CA GLU A 246 -14.24 17.28 8.48
C GLU A 246 -13.08 16.51 7.86
N VAL A 247 -13.14 15.18 7.90
CA VAL A 247 -12.11 14.30 7.34
C VAL A 247 -12.04 14.45 5.83
N ILE A 248 -13.17 14.35 5.12
CA ILE A 248 -13.21 14.50 3.66
C ILE A 248 -12.67 15.87 3.25
N GLU A 249 -13.13 16.94 3.88
CA GLU A 249 -12.73 18.30 3.54
C GLU A 249 -11.24 18.57 3.83
N TRP A 250 -10.71 18.00 4.92
CA TRP A 250 -9.29 18.06 5.20
C TRP A 250 -8.49 17.39 4.08
N TYR A 251 -8.74 16.12 3.79
CA TYR A 251 -7.95 15.38 2.79
C TYR A 251 -8.09 15.98 1.38
N LYS A 252 -9.29 16.43 1.00
CA LYS A 252 -9.54 17.13 -0.26
C LYS A 252 -8.70 18.42 -0.35
N ARG A 253 -8.67 19.23 0.72
CA ARG A 253 -7.84 20.44 0.80
C ARG A 253 -6.34 20.16 0.65
N TYR A 254 -5.88 18.99 1.11
CA TYR A 254 -4.49 18.53 0.97
C TYR A 254 -4.21 17.69 -0.28
N GLY A 255 -5.09 17.78 -1.29
CA GLY A 255 -4.87 17.25 -2.63
C GLY A 255 -4.98 15.72 -2.73
N TYR A 256 -5.82 15.10 -1.90
CA TYR A 256 -6.17 13.68 -2.05
C TYR A 256 -7.37 13.53 -2.99
N ASP A 257 -7.28 12.57 -3.89
CA ASP A 257 -8.28 12.27 -4.92
C ASP A 257 -9.32 11.24 -4.46
N PHE A 258 -8.93 10.34 -3.53
CA PHE A 258 -9.82 9.32 -2.98
C PHE A 258 -9.45 8.95 -1.55
N LEU A 259 -10.42 8.41 -0.82
CA LEU A 259 -10.26 7.93 0.56
C LEU A 259 -11.00 6.61 0.75
N ALA A 260 -10.48 5.76 1.64
CA ALA A 260 -11.24 4.65 2.22
C ALA A 260 -11.43 4.88 3.71
N ILE A 261 -12.69 5.00 4.13
CA ILE A 261 -13.07 5.05 5.55
C ILE A 261 -13.22 3.62 6.06
N THR A 262 -12.44 3.26 7.07
CA THR A 262 -12.23 1.87 7.50
C THR A 262 -12.47 1.70 8.99
N GLU A 263 -13.67 2.06 9.43
CA GLU A 263 -14.06 1.97 10.84
C GLU A 263 -13.88 0.57 11.45
N HIS A 264 -13.61 0.52 12.75
CA HIS A 264 -13.40 -0.74 13.47
C HIS A 264 -14.66 -1.63 13.46
N ASN A 265 -14.60 -2.80 12.83
CA ASN A 265 -15.67 -3.80 12.79
C ASN A 265 -17.02 -3.29 12.24
N PHE A 266 -17.01 -2.14 11.59
CA PHE A 266 -18.21 -1.49 11.06
C PHE A 266 -18.03 -1.24 9.57
N ILE A 267 -18.97 -1.75 8.76
CA ILE A 267 -18.93 -1.54 7.30
C ILE A 267 -19.46 -0.16 6.97
N THR A 268 -18.55 0.69 6.54
CA THR A 268 -18.87 2.01 5.97
C THR A 268 -19.11 1.85 4.47
N HIS A 269 -20.36 1.95 4.05
CA HIS A 269 -20.74 1.90 2.62
C HIS A 269 -20.80 3.32 2.04
N PRO A 270 -20.23 3.60 0.85
CA PRO A 270 -20.24 4.95 0.27
C PRO A 270 -21.64 5.55 0.13
N LYS A 271 -22.66 4.75 -0.18
CA LYS A 271 -24.07 5.19 -0.25
C LYS A 271 -24.67 5.62 1.09
N ASN A 272 -24.09 5.17 2.20
CA ASN A 272 -24.51 5.55 3.55
C ASN A 272 -23.78 6.83 4.02
N LEU A 273 -22.84 7.33 3.22
CA LEU A 273 -22.23 8.64 3.36
C LEU A 273 -23.14 9.59 2.59
N VAL A 274 -23.93 10.38 3.32
CA VAL A 274 -24.95 11.28 2.77
C VAL A 274 -24.30 12.17 1.70
N ASN A 275 -24.83 12.09 0.47
CA ASN A 275 -24.60 12.93 -0.72
C ASN A 275 -23.29 13.73 -0.78
N ILE A 276 -22.33 13.24 -1.57
CA ILE A 276 -21.15 13.98 -2.06
C ILE A 276 -21.47 14.62 -3.41
#